data_AF-A0A257GNP2-F1
#
_entry.id   AF-A0A257GNP2-F1
#
_cell.length_a   1.000
_cell.length_b   1.000
_cell.length_c   1.000
_cell.angle_alpha   90.00
_cell.angle_beta   90.00
_cell.angle_gamma   90.00
#
_symmetry.space_group_name_H-M   'P 1'
#
loop_
_entity.id
_entity.type
_entity.pdbx_description
1 polymer ?
#
loop_
_entity_poly.entity_id
_entity_poly.type
_entity_poly.pdbx_seq_one_letter_code
_entity_poly.pdbx_strand_id
1 'polypeptide(L)'
;MSRTLLLTLALLATPFAASAMPAVGDIVGANADAAKVALEKAGCRVDMFEAEDGKIEAVCTDAATSKKMDVTIDPATGAVLTIKESND
;
A
#
# COMPACT_ATOMS: atom_id res chain seq x y z
N MET A 1 -13.78 -56.02 2.08
CA MET A 1 -12.51 -55.30 2.38
C MET A 1 -12.62 -53.93 1.70
N SER A 2 -12.81 -52.85 2.47
CA SER A 2 -11.72 -51.94 2.92
C SER A 2 -10.96 -51.37 1.71
N ARG A 3 -10.88 -50.07 1.40
CA ARG A 3 -10.91 -48.85 2.24
C ARG A 3 -11.36 -47.66 1.37
N THR A 4 -12.32 -46.89 1.86
CA THR A 4 -12.70 -45.57 1.32
C THR A 4 -11.51 -44.63 1.48
N LEU A 5 -10.84 -44.29 0.38
CA LEU A 5 -9.73 -43.34 0.36
C LEU A 5 -10.31 -41.92 0.44
N LEU A 6 -10.54 -41.42 1.66
CA LEU A 6 -10.80 -40.02 1.92
C LEU A 6 -9.50 -39.24 1.70
N LEU A 7 -9.27 -38.75 0.48
CA LEU A 7 -8.25 -37.74 0.24
C LEU A 7 -8.79 -36.39 0.72
N THR A 8 -8.41 -36.00 1.93
CA THR A 8 -8.59 -34.65 2.44
C THR A 8 -7.75 -33.68 1.59
N LEU A 9 -8.40 -33.02 0.63
CA LEU A 9 -7.83 -31.87 -0.06
C LEU A 9 -7.79 -30.70 0.93
N ALA A 10 -6.73 -30.65 1.74
CA ALA A 10 -6.42 -29.52 2.59
C ALA A 10 -6.14 -28.31 1.68
N LEU A 11 -7.11 -27.42 1.64
CA LEU A 11 -7.09 -26.13 0.97
C LEU A 11 -5.83 -25.35 1.40
N LEU A 12 -4.86 -25.22 0.51
CA LEU A 12 -3.79 -24.23 0.63
C LEU A 12 -4.37 -22.84 0.36
N ALA A 13 -5.18 -22.34 1.28
CA ALA A 13 -5.46 -20.91 1.37
C ALA A 13 -4.21 -20.27 1.99
N THR A 14 -3.16 -20.12 1.20
CA THR A 14 -2.08 -19.21 1.58
C THR A 14 -2.72 -17.84 1.76
N PRO A 15 -2.52 -17.16 2.90
CA PRO A 15 -2.92 -15.77 2.99
C PRO A 15 -2.12 -15.04 1.92
N PHE A 16 -2.78 -14.67 0.83
CA PHE A 16 -2.36 -13.51 0.08
C PHE A 16 -2.42 -12.41 1.11
N ALA A 17 -1.27 -12.06 1.68
CA ALA A 17 -1.12 -10.82 2.42
C ALA A 17 -1.40 -9.75 1.36
N ALA A 18 -2.68 -9.39 1.23
CA ALA A 18 -3.09 -8.24 0.47
C ALA A 18 -2.38 -7.09 1.15
N SER A 19 -1.33 -6.59 0.49
CA SER A 19 -0.67 -5.35 0.87
C SER A 19 -1.74 -4.27 0.76
N ALA A 20 -2.40 -3.99 1.87
CA ALA A 20 -3.34 -2.90 1.98
C ALA A 20 -2.54 -1.61 1.99
N MET A 21 -3.05 -0.59 1.29
CA MET A 21 -2.52 0.77 1.35
C MET A 21 -2.16 1.17 2.78
N PRO A 22 -1.17 2.07 2.95
CA PRO A 22 -0.89 2.65 4.26
C PRO A 22 -2.15 3.29 4.84
N ALA A 23 -2.21 3.44 6.15
CA ALA A 23 -3.24 4.18 6.85
C ALA A 23 -2.77 5.60 7.18
N VAL A 24 -3.72 6.51 7.40
CA VAL A 24 -3.42 7.84 7.97
C VAL A 24 -2.77 7.65 9.35
N GLY A 25 -1.63 8.32 9.56
CA GLY A 25 -0.80 8.20 10.76
C GLY A 25 0.37 7.22 10.63
N ASP A 26 0.41 6.36 9.61
CA ASP A 26 1.56 5.49 9.38
C ASP A 26 2.81 6.28 9.02
N ILE A 27 3.96 5.88 9.56
CA ILE A 27 5.25 6.50 9.24
C ILE A 27 5.87 5.79 8.03
N VAL A 28 5.89 6.48 6.90
CA VAL A 28 6.44 5.99 5.62
C VAL A 28 7.79 6.61 5.28
N GLY A 29 8.21 7.64 6.01
CA GLY A 29 9.52 8.28 5.88
C GLY A 29 9.42 9.74 5.45
N ALA A 30 10.39 10.54 5.89
CA ALA A 30 10.39 12.00 5.75
C ALA A 30 10.95 12.52 4.41
N ASN A 31 11.31 11.63 3.49
CA ASN A 31 11.82 11.99 2.16
C ASN A 31 11.28 11.03 1.10
N ALA A 32 11.34 11.45 -0.17
CA ALA A 32 10.72 10.74 -1.29
C ALA A 32 11.23 9.30 -1.46
N ASP A 33 12.54 9.06 -1.31
CA ASP A 33 13.10 7.71 -1.47
C ASP A 33 12.62 6.75 -0.38
N ALA A 34 12.64 7.17 0.89
CA ALA A 34 12.16 6.38 2.00
C ALA A 34 10.64 6.13 1.89
N ALA A 35 9.88 7.19 1.58
CA ALA A 35 8.45 7.11 1.34
C ALA A 35 8.13 6.12 0.21
N LYS A 36 8.85 6.18 -0.91
CA LYS A 36 8.64 5.28 -2.05
C LYS A 36 8.73 3.83 -1.66
N VAL A 37 9.83 3.46 -1.00
CA VAL A 37 10.07 2.07 -0.60
C VAL A 37 9.00 1.59 0.38
N ALA A 38 8.60 2.44 1.34
CA ALA A 38 7.56 2.09 2.30
C ALA A 38 6.18 1.94 1.65
N LEU A 39 5.80 2.88 0.77
CA LEU A 39 4.53 2.88 0.04
C LEU A 39 4.42 1.68 -0.90
N GLU A 40 5.46 1.39 -1.69
CA GLU A 40 5.47 0.21 -2.58
C GLU A 40 5.34 -1.09 -1.80
N LYS A 41 6.01 -1.18 -0.63
CA LYS A 41 5.88 -2.33 0.27
C LYS A 41 4.47 -2.45 0.88
N ALA A 42 3.79 -1.31 1.08
CA ALA A 42 2.40 -1.24 1.51
C ALA A 42 1.39 -1.39 0.34
N GLY A 43 1.82 -1.80 -0.85
CA GLY A 43 0.90 -2.03 -1.97
C GLY A 43 0.43 -0.76 -2.67
N CYS A 44 1.10 0.38 -2.45
CA CYS A 44 0.90 1.64 -3.15
C CYS A 44 2.06 1.81 -4.14
N ARG A 45 1.86 1.36 -5.39
CA ARG A 45 2.89 1.44 -6.43
C ARG A 45 3.06 2.90 -6.86
N VAL A 46 4.13 3.55 -6.42
CA VAL A 46 4.32 4.99 -6.62
C VAL A 46 4.65 5.29 -8.08
N ASP A 47 3.82 6.12 -8.70
CA ASP A 47 3.97 6.60 -10.07
C ASP A 47 4.72 7.94 -10.10
N MET A 48 4.47 8.82 -9.12
CA MET A 48 5.06 10.15 -9.06
C MET A 48 5.14 10.70 -7.63
N PHE A 49 6.10 11.59 -7.40
CA PHE A 49 6.15 12.45 -6.21
C PHE A 49 6.06 13.90 -6.63
N GLU A 50 5.22 14.65 -5.92
CA GLU A 50 5.10 16.09 -6.08
C GLU A 50 5.34 16.77 -4.73
N ALA A 51 5.99 17.94 -4.79
CA ALA A 51 6.17 18.79 -3.63
C ALA A 51 5.16 19.92 -3.71
N GLU A 52 4.05 19.80 -2.99
CA GLU A 52 2.98 20.79 -2.95
C GLU A 52 2.81 21.35 -1.53
N ASP A 53 2.73 22.67 -1.39
CA ASP A 53 2.48 23.37 -0.13
C ASP A 53 3.38 22.95 1.05
N GLY A 54 4.63 22.59 0.75
CA GLY A 54 5.58 22.12 1.76
C GLY A 54 5.28 20.71 2.29
N LYS A 55 4.51 19.91 1.57
CA LYS A 55 4.24 18.49 1.83
C LYS A 55 4.81 17.63 0.70
N ILE A 56 4.94 16.33 0.98
CA ILE A 56 5.27 15.33 -0.04
C ILE A 56 3.94 14.68 -0.46
N GLU A 57 3.53 14.84 -1.71
CA GLU A 57 2.41 14.11 -2.31
C GLU A 57 2.97 12.94 -3.12
N ALA A 58 2.52 11.73 -2.82
CA ALA A 58 2.86 10.54 -3.60
C ALA A 58 1.60 10.08 -4.34
N VAL A 59 1.64 10.13 -5.68
CA VAL A 59 0.60 9.53 -6.51
C VAL A 59 0.97 8.07 -6.72
N CYS A 60 0.08 7.16 -6.38
CA CYS A 60 0.34 5.74 -6.52
C CYS A 60 -0.91 4.94 -6.91
N THR A 61 -0.68 3.76 -7.46
CA THR A 61 -1.74 2.80 -7.74
C THR A 61 -1.91 1.85 -6.56
N ASP A 62 -3.10 1.82 -5.96
CA ASP A 62 -3.48 0.84 -4.94
C ASP A 62 -3.54 -0.56 -5.56
N ALA A 63 -2.71 -1.48 -5.06
CA ALA A 63 -2.65 -2.85 -5.52
C ALA A 63 -3.96 -3.62 -5.27
N ALA A 64 -4.77 -3.23 -4.27
CA ALA A 64 -6.02 -3.91 -3.95
C ALA A 64 -7.16 -3.52 -4.90
N THR A 65 -7.26 -2.23 -5.25
CA THR A 65 -8.39 -1.70 -6.04
C THR A 65 -8.02 -1.30 -7.46
N SER A 66 -6.72 -1.26 -7.79
CA SER A 66 -6.17 -0.69 -9.03
C SER A 66 -6.53 0.80 -9.26
N LYS A 67 -6.95 1.51 -8.21
CA LYS A 67 -7.26 2.95 -8.27
C LYS A 67 -5.99 3.76 -8.06
N LYS A 68 -5.89 4.91 -8.73
CA LYS A 68 -4.88 5.93 -8.41
C LYS A 68 -5.28 6.65 -7.13
N MET A 69 -4.31 6.86 -6.25
CA MET A 69 -4.47 7.41 -4.93
C MET A 69 -3.39 8.47 -4.70
N ASP A 70 -3.79 9.59 -4.10
CA ASP A 70 -2.85 10.60 -3.63
C ASP A 70 -2.61 10.39 -2.14
N VAL A 71 -1.36 10.18 -1.75
CA VAL A 71 -0.92 10.01 -0.37
C VAL A 71 -0.08 11.21 0.03
N THR A 72 -0.63 12.05 0.89
CA THR A 72 0.10 13.23 1.40
C THR A 72 0.86 12.86 2.68
N ILE A 73 2.13 13.25 2.76
CA ILE A 73 3.05 12.89 3.84
C ILE A 73 3.60 14.17 4.48
N ASP A 74 3.64 14.18 5.81
CA ASP A 74 4.32 15.21 6.59
C ASP A 74 5.84 15.05 6.46
N PRO A 75 6.57 16.00 5.86
CA PRO A 75 8.02 15.88 5.71
C PRO A 75 8.78 16.04 7.04
N ALA A 76 8.16 16.53 8.11
CA ALA A 76 8.82 16.63 9.42
C ALA A 76 8.88 15.28 10.13
N THR A 77 7.85 14.46 9.97
CA THR A 77 7.68 13.20 10.72
C THR A 77 7.71 11.95 9.82
N GLY A 78 7.43 12.11 8.53
CA GLY A 78 7.18 11.02 7.59
C GLY A 78 5.81 10.37 7.75
N ALA A 79 4.89 10.99 8.49
CA ALA A 79 3.56 10.45 8.73
C ALA A 79 2.62 10.69 7.53
N VAL A 80 1.80 9.71 7.19
CA VAL A 80 0.70 9.87 6.25
C VAL A 80 -0.35 10.79 6.86
N LEU A 81 -0.67 11.87 6.17
CA LEU A 81 -1.66 12.87 6.57
C LEU A 81 -3.03 12.57 5.97
N THR A 82 -3.08 12.26 4.67
CA THR A 82 -4.32 12.03 3.92
C THR A 82 -4.12 11.01 2.81
N ILE A 83 -5.20 10.30 2.49
CA ILE A 83 -5.31 9.38 1.36
C ILE A 83 -6.64 9.66 0.65
N LYS A 84 -6.60 9.96 -0.64
CA LYS A 84 -7.77 10.23 -1.49
C LYS A 84 -7.61 9.56 -2.85
N GLU A 85 -8.72 9.23 -3.51
CA GLU A 85 -8.64 8.88 -4.94
C GLU A 85 -8.11 10.09 -5.70
N SER A 86 -7.17 9.84 -6.61
CA SER A 86 -6.55 10.87 -7.44
C SER A 86 -7.56 11.38 -8.48
N ASN A 87 -7.58 12.69 -8.71
CA ASN A 87 -8.48 13.35 -9.66
C ASN A 87 -7.81 13.74 -10.99
N ASP A 88 -6.56 13.32 -11.22
CA ASP A 88 -5.79 13.55 -12.46
C ASP A 88 -6.08 12.59 -13.62
#